data_AF-A0A8H9UVY1-F1
#
_entry.id   AF-A0A8H9UVY1-F1
#
_cell.length_a   1.000
_cell.length_b   1.000
_cell.length_c   1.000
_cell.angle_alpha   90.00
_cell.angle_beta   90.00
_cell.angle_gamma   90.00
#
_symmetry.space_group_name_H-M   'P 1'
#
loop_
_entity.id
_entity.type
_entity.pdbx_description
1 polymer ?
#
loop_
_entity_poly.entity_id
_entity_poly.type
_entity_poly.pdbx_seq_one_letter_code
_entity_poly.pdbx_strand_id
1 'polypeptide(L)'
;MLVDDVVKEFIFELQVQNYTPRTIKEYKNNILKFIEYCKQEFEIVELEEMNHIHIKKYFKYLLSKGRSSVYVNTILNKMEISLKLGINIYKKFYLIMELEILNLYILD
;
A
#
# COMPACT_ATOMS: atom_id res chain seq x y z
N MET A 1 -10.11 1.50 12.27
CA MET A 1 -10.57 0.28 11.55
C MET A 1 -9.43 -0.72 11.54
N LEU A 2 -9.71 -2.00 11.84
CA LEU A 2 -8.67 -3.03 11.75
C LEU A 2 -8.16 -3.15 10.31
N VAL A 3 -6.85 -3.17 10.16
CA VAL A 3 -6.18 -3.24 8.85
C VAL A 3 -6.63 -4.46 8.03
N ASP A 4 -6.94 -5.57 8.68
CA ASP A 4 -7.42 -6.78 8.02
C ASP A 4 -8.83 -6.60 7.41
N ASP A 5 -9.67 -5.74 7.98
CA ASP A 5 -10.99 -5.42 7.43
C ASP A 5 -10.87 -4.47 6.23
N VAL A 6 -9.93 -3.51 6.28
CA VAL A 6 -9.58 -2.65 5.13
C VAL A 6 -9.19 -3.50 3.91
N VAL A 7 -8.41 -4.57 4.12
CA VAL A 7 -8.02 -5.47 3.03
C VAL A 7 -9.24 -6.16 2.43
N LYS A 8 -10.19 -6.64 3.25
CA LYS A 8 -11.41 -7.30 2.74
C LYS A 8 -12.22 -6.33 1.88
N GLU A 9 -12.42 -5.10 2.35
CA GLU A 9 -13.13 -4.04 1.62
C GLU A 9 -12.44 -3.72 0.29
N PHE A 10 -11.12 -3.55 0.31
CA PHE A 10 -10.35 -3.29 -0.90
C PHE A 10 -10.46 -4.44 -1.93
N ILE A 11 -10.39 -5.70 -1.47
CA ILE A 11 -10.56 -6.85 -2.36
C ILE A 11 -11.97 -6.91 -2.94
N PHE A 12 -12.99 -6.58 -2.15
CA PHE A 12 -14.37 -6.49 -2.62
C PHE A 12 -14.53 -5.39 -3.68
N GLU A 13 -13.92 -4.22 -3.49
CA GLU A 13 -13.93 -3.14 -4.48
C GLU A 13 -13.31 -3.57 -5.82
N LEU A 14 -12.18 -4.28 -5.80
CA LEU A 14 -11.59 -4.84 -7.02
C LEU A 14 -12.53 -5.83 -7.73
N GLN A 15 -13.31 -6.61 -6.97
CA GLN A 15 -14.31 -7.52 -7.55
C GLN A 15 -15.45 -6.75 -8.22
N VAL A 16 -15.97 -5.70 -7.55
CA VAL A 16 -17.01 -4.82 -8.10
C VAL A 16 -16.55 -4.15 -9.39
N GLN A 17 -15.28 -3.75 -9.45
CA GLN A 17 -14.67 -3.16 -10.64
C GLN A 17 -14.25 -4.18 -11.72
N ASN A 18 -14.62 -5.46 -11.56
CA ASN A 18 -14.35 -6.54 -12.52
C ASN A 18 -12.87 -6.77 -12.83
N TYR A 19 -11.97 -6.55 -11.86
CA TYR A 19 -10.57 -6.95 -12.01
C TYR A 19 -10.46 -8.47 -12.14
N THR A 20 -9.49 -8.93 -12.93
CA THR A 20 -9.28 -10.38 -13.11
C THR A 20 -8.84 -11.03 -11.79
N PRO A 21 -9.16 -12.33 -11.56
CA PRO A 21 -8.71 -13.05 -10.36
C PRO A 21 -7.19 -13.02 -10.17
N ARG A 22 -6.43 -13.03 -11.28
CA ARG A 22 -4.97 -12.89 -11.27
C ARG A 22 -4.55 -11.54 -10.71
N THR A 23 -5.17 -10.47 -11.20
CA THR A 23 -4.88 -9.10 -10.76
C THR A 23 -5.26 -8.90 -9.29
N ILE A 24 -6.43 -9.37 -8.88
CA ILE A 24 -6.88 -9.32 -7.48
C ILE A 24 -5.90 -10.04 -6.55
N LYS A 25 -5.46 -11.25 -6.92
CA LYS A 25 -4.47 -12.01 -6.15
C LYS A 25 -3.15 -11.26 -6.01
N GLU A 26 -2.72 -10.59 -7.07
CA GLU A 26 -1.48 -9.81 -7.06
C GLU A 26 -1.58 -8.59 -6.14
N TYR A 27 -2.66 -7.81 -6.23
CA TYR A 27 -2.92 -6.69 -5.31
C TYR A 27 -3.01 -7.16 -3.85
N LYS A 28 -3.77 -8.24 -3.59
CA LYS A 28 -3.87 -8.86 -2.26
C LYS A 28 -2.50 -9.22 -1.69
N ASN A 29 -1.66 -9.89 -2.47
CA ASN A 29 -0.35 -10.32 -2.00
C ASN A 29 0.57 -9.13 -1.69
N ASN A 30 0.49 -8.05 -2.46
CA ASN A 30 1.32 -6.87 -2.21
C ASN A 30 0.87 -6.12 -0.95
N ILE A 31 -0.44 -5.92 -0.77
CA ILE A 31 -0.95 -5.20 0.41
C ILE A 31 -0.73 -6.00 1.69
N LEU A 32 -0.92 -7.33 1.67
CA LEU A 32 -0.66 -8.19 2.83
C LEU A 32 0.81 -8.16 3.25
N LYS A 33 1.75 -8.11 2.30
CA LYS A 33 3.19 -7.98 2.63
C LYS A 33 3.51 -6.65 3.31
N PHE A 34 2.90 -5.57 2.84
CA PHE A 34 3.05 -4.26 3.48
C PHE A 34 2.45 -4.24 4.88
N ILE A 35 1.25 -4.79 5.04
CA ILE A 35 0.57 -4.87 6.34
C ILE A 35 1.36 -5.71 7.33
N GLU A 36 1.86 -6.87 6.89
CA GLU A 36 2.70 -7.73 7.73
C GLU A 36 3.96 -7.00 8.16
N TYR A 37 4.60 -6.26 7.26
CA TYR A 37 5.72 -5.39 7.60
C TYR A 37 5.35 -4.36 8.66
N CYS A 38 4.19 -3.70 8.53
CA CYS A 38 3.74 -2.71 9.52
C CYS A 38 3.43 -3.33 10.89
N LYS A 39 2.82 -4.52 10.91
CA LYS A 39 2.54 -5.28 12.14
C LYS A 39 3.84 -5.66 12.84
N GLN A 40 4.83 -6.16 12.10
CA GLN A 40 6.08 -6.64 12.68
C GLN A 40 7.02 -5.52 13.14
N GLU A 41 7.09 -4.42 12.39
CA GLU A 41 8.09 -3.36 12.64
C GLU A 41 7.54 -2.20 13.49
N PHE A 42 6.21 -2.02 13.54
CA PHE A 42 5.59 -0.88 14.22
C PHE A 42 4.40 -1.27 15.09
N GLU A 43 4.05 -2.56 15.18
CA GLU A 43 2.90 -3.06 15.95
C GLU A 43 1.55 -2.46 15.52
N ILE A 44 1.47 -1.98 14.27
CA ILE A 44 0.28 -1.31 13.75
C ILE A 44 -0.80 -2.33 13.40
N VAL A 45 -1.97 -2.19 14.02
CA VAL A 45 -3.15 -3.02 13.77
C VAL A 45 -4.36 -2.22 13.26
N GLU A 46 -4.33 -0.90 13.41
CA GLU A 46 -5.37 0.01 12.96
C GLU A 46 -4.90 0.86 11.76
N LEU A 47 -5.80 1.12 10.82
CA LEU A 47 -5.49 1.93 9.62
C LEU A 47 -5.07 3.35 9.99
N GLU A 48 -5.66 3.91 11.04
CA GLU A 48 -5.47 5.28 11.52
C GLU A 48 -4.05 5.54 12.04
N GLU A 49 -3.34 4.48 12.42
CA GLU A 49 -1.94 4.53 12.84
C GLU A 49 -0.99 4.52 11.63
N MET A 50 -1.46 4.10 10.44
CA MET A 50 -0.64 4.08 9.24
C MET A 50 -0.49 5.49 8.65
N ASN A 51 0.73 5.86 8.27
CA ASN A 51 1.01 7.12 7.57
C ASN A 51 2.13 6.93 6.53
N HIS A 52 2.46 8.00 5.82
CA HIS A 52 3.46 8.00 4.74
C HIS A 52 4.85 7.50 5.17
N ILE A 53 5.23 7.65 6.45
CA ILE A 53 6.52 7.20 6.97
C ILE A 53 6.63 5.68 6.89
N HIS A 54 5.54 4.97 7.19
CA HIS A 54 5.52 3.50 7.12
C HIS A 54 5.69 3.01 5.68
N ILE A 55 5.10 3.72 4.72
CA ILE A 55 5.27 3.45 3.28
C ILE A 55 6.73 3.67 2.86
N LYS A 56 7.34 4.81 3.23
CA LYS A 56 8.75 5.12 2.95
C LYS A 56 9.70 4.09 3.57
N LYS A 57 9.45 3.71 4.83
CA LYS A 57 10.24 2.69 5.54
C LYS A 57 10.10 1.31 4.88
N TYR A 58 8.92 0.94 4.41
CA TYR A 58 8.71 -0.31 3.68
C TYR A 58 9.52 -0.37 2.38
N PHE A 59 9.53 0.70 1.57
CA PHE A 59 10.33 0.71 0.35
C PHE A 59 11.83 0.71 0.62
N LYS A 60 12.29 1.46 1.65
CA LYS A 60 13.68 1.37 2.12
C LYS A 60 14.05 -0.04 2.57
N TYR A 61 13.14 -0.73 3.28
CA TYR A 61 13.29 -2.12 3.66
C TYR A 61 13.42 -3.05 2.44
N LEU A 62 12.57 -2.90 1.43
CA LEU A 62 12.66 -3.71 0.20
C LEU A 62 13.99 -3.49 -0.55
N LEU A 63 14.45 -2.24 -0.65
CA LEU A 63 15.76 -1.92 -1.24
C LEU A 63 16.91 -2.53 -0.42
N SER A 64 16.83 -2.46 0.91
CA SER A 64 17.84 -3.08 1.80
C SER A 64 17.91 -4.61 1.68
N LYS A 65 16.84 -5.25 1.19
CA LYS A 65 16.80 -6.68 0.87
C LYS A 65 17.33 -7.01 -0.53
N GLY A 66 17.94 -6.05 -1.23
CA GLY A 66 18.51 -6.23 -2.56
C GLY A 66 17.47 -6.29 -3.70
N ARG A 67 16.25 -5.78 -3.48
CA ARG A 67 15.26 -5.68 -4.56
C ARG A 67 15.63 -4.54 -5.50
N SER A 68 15.47 -4.74 -6.81
CA SER A 68 15.75 -3.70 -7.80
C SER A 68 14.77 -2.53 -7.65
N SER A 69 15.24 -1.33 -7.98
CA SER A 69 14.41 -0.11 -8.05
C SER A 69 13.19 -0.31 -8.95
N VAL A 70 13.34 -0.99 -10.09
CA VAL A 70 12.24 -1.33 -11.01
C VAL A 70 11.15 -2.17 -10.32
N TYR A 71 11.54 -3.17 -9.55
CA TYR A 71 10.59 -4.00 -8.80
C TYR A 71 9.88 -3.20 -7.70
N VAL A 72 10.65 -2.40 -6.97
CA VAL A 72 10.16 -1.53 -5.89
C VAL A 72 9.14 -0.51 -6.44
N ASN A 73 9.45 0.14 -7.56
CA ASN A 73 8.55 1.07 -8.24
C ASN A 73 7.28 0.38 -8.76
N THR A 74 7.38 -0.86 -9.21
CA THR A 74 6.20 -1.65 -9.59
C THR A 74 5.27 -1.91 -8.39
N ILE A 75 5.83 -2.18 -7.21
CA ILE A 75 5.04 -2.33 -5.98
C ILE A 75 4.45 -0.98 -5.57
N LEU A 76 5.21 0.11 -5.64
CA LEU A 76 4.75 1.46 -5.33
C LEU A 76 3.51 1.83 -6.14
N ASN A 77 3.56 1.69 -7.47
CA ASN A 77 2.43 1.99 -8.35
C ASN A 77 1.18 1.16 -7.97
N LYS A 78 1.35 -0.13 -7.63
CA LYS A 78 0.24 -0.99 -7.23
C LYS A 78 -0.32 -0.62 -5.86
N MET A 79 0.57 -0.27 -4.95
CA MET A 79 0.20 0.13 -3.60
C MET A 79 -0.54 1.46 -3.62
N GLU A 80 -0.11 2.40 -4.46
CA GLU A 80 -0.82 3.63 -4.74
C GLU A 80 -2.26 3.34 -5.18
N ILE A 81 -2.46 2.55 -6.24
CA ILE A 81 -3.80 2.13 -6.72
C ILE A 81 -4.62 1.49 -5.59
N SER A 82 -4.00 0.64 -4.78
CA SER A 82 -4.68 -0.02 -3.67
C SER A 82 -5.20 0.97 -2.63
N LEU A 83 -4.41 2.01 -2.34
CA LEU A 83 -4.77 3.09 -1.43
C LEU A 83 -5.81 4.02 -2.06
N LYS A 84 -5.76 4.26 -3.39
CA LYS A 84 -6.80 5.02 -4.14
C LYS A 84 -8.16 4.36 -4.04
N LEU A 85 -8.20 3.04 -4.20
CA LEU A 85 -9.44 2.27 -4.22
C LEU A 85 -9.97 1.96 -2.81
N GLY A 86 -9.08 1.62 -1.87
CA GLY A 86 -9.46 1.29 -0.49
C GLY A 86 -9.79 2.47 0.42
N ILE A 87 -9.30 3.69 0.13
CA ILE A 87 -9.43 4.87 1.03
C ILE A 87 -10.56 5.82 0.61
N ASN A 88 -11.51 5.38 -0.21
CA ASN A 88 -12.70 6.21 -0.48
C ASN A 88 -13.59 6.48 0.77
N ILE A 89 -13.22 5.90 1.93
CA ILE A 89 -13.88 6.10 3.22
C ILE A 89 -13.22 7.25 4.04
N TYR A 90 -11.94 7.62 3.81
CA TYR A 90 -11.24 8.65 4.60
C TYR A 90 -10.34 9.56 3.74
N LYS A 91 -10.98 10.48 3.00
CA LYS A 91 -10.36 11.48 2.10
C LYS A 91 -9.20 12.33 2.68
N LYS A 92 -8.94 12.32 3.99
CA LYS A 92 -7.95 13.20 4.64
C LYS A 92 -6.52 12.64 4.65
N PHE A 93 -6.34 11.31 4.55
CA PHE A 93 -5.00 10.69 4.48
C PHE A 93 -4.40 10.72 3.06
N TYR A 94 -5.27 10.78 2.06
CA TYR A 94 -4.91 10.62 0.66
C TYR A 94 -4.10 11.79 0.08
N LEU A 95 -4.47 13.02 0.42
CA LEU A 95 -3.81 14.23 -0.12
C LEU A 95 -2.36 14.39 0.37
N ILE A 96 -2.06 13.89 1.57
CA ILE A 96 -0.72 13.96 2.18
C ILE A 96 0.19 12.86 1.61
N MET A 97 -0.35 11.66 1.36
CA MET A 97 0.39 10.58 0.71
C MET A 97 0.65 10.84 -0.77
N GLU A 98 -0.29 11.42 -1.50
CA GLU A 98 -0.13 11.67 -2.95
C GLU A 98 1.00 12.68 -3.24
N LEU A 99 1.13 13.74 -2.42
CA LEU A 99 2.20 14.73 -2.54
C LEU A 99 3.58 14.18 -2.14
N GLU A 100 3.64 13.22 -1.22
CA GLU A 100 4.91 12.64 -0.77
C GLU A 100 5.37 11.43 -1.60
N ILE A 101 4.43 10.66 -2.16
CA ILE A 101 4.73 9.62 -3.13
C ILE A 101 5.20 10.25 -4.45
N LEU A 102 4.61 11.38 -4.90
CA LEU A 102 5.15 12.15 -6.02
C LEU A 102 6.61 12.58 -5.79
N ASN A 103 6.97 12.99 -4.56
CA ASN A 103 8.35 13.35 -4.21
C ASN A 103 9.32 12.17 -4.15
N LEU A 104 8.85 10.91 -4.08
CA LEU A 104 9.70 9.72 -4.23
C LEU A 104 10.07 9.46 -5.71
N TYR A 105 9.33 10.00 -6.68
CA TYR A 105 9.69 9.95 -8.11
C TYR A 105 10.75 10.99 -8.50
N ILE A 106 11.18 11.87 -7.58
CA ILE A 106 12.16 12.95 -7.85
C ILE A 106 13.56 12.61 -7.29
N LEU A 107 13.77 11.40 -6.76
CA LEU A 107 15.11 10.91 -6.43
C LEU A 107 15.68 10.07 -7.58
N ASP A 108 15.77 10.71 -8.75
CA ASP A 108 16.80 10.49 -9.76
C ASP A 108 17.56 11.83 -9.95
#